data_AF-A0A6A4V8C1-F1
#
_entry.id   AF-A0A6A4V8C1-F1
#
_cell.length_a   1.000
_cell.length_b   1.000
_cell.length_c   1.000
_cell.angle_alpha   90.00
_cell.angle_beta   90.00
_cell.angle_gamma   90.00
#
_symmetry.space_group_name_H-M   'P 1'
#
loop_
_entity.id
_entity.type
_entity.pdbx_description
1 polymer ?
#
loop_
_entity_poly.entity_id
_entity_poly.type
_entity_poly.pdbx_seq_one_letter_code
_entity_poly.pdbx_strand_id
1 'polypeptide(L)'
;MPVPPPTSPAAAPPLEEPASNSDPAMEDIPLEDGDSNGRLVVVPHDEVLRLDLSELPDAEAEAILDVLGKDSVFRAEEKGRIDKIEAEVHEESERQRSLEQQHRDARRACARCGQPFRILFNKRLVCGLCSANVCRRCAAFQTGRNVWLCSVCHRESRMAGEALRAAG
;
A
#
# COMPACT_ATOMS: atom_id res chain seq x y z
N MET A 1 -47.49 -28.39 -7.98
CA MET A 1 -46.58 -29.05 -7.03
C MET A 1 -46.59 -28.23 -5.76
N PRO A 2 -46.78 -28.82 -4.57
CA PRO A 2 -46.85 -28.06 -3.33
C PRO A 2 -45.46 -27.47 -3.00
N VAL A 3 -45.45 -26.17 -2.66
CA VAL A 3 -44.25 -25.44 -2.25
C VAL A 3 -43.90 -25.87 -0.83
N PRO A 4 -42.64 -26.25 -0.54
CA PRO A 4 -42.27 -26.62 0.83
C PRO A 4 -42.36 -25.41 1.78
N PRO A 5 -42.69 -25.62 3.07
CA PRO A 5 -42.76 -24.54 4.04
C PRO A 5 -41.37 -23.94 4.29
N PRO A 6 -41.29 -22.66 4.69
CA PRO A 6 -40.02 -22.03 5.00
C PRO A 6 -39.39 -22.71 6.22
N THR A 7 -38.21 -23.29 6.04
CA THR A 7 -37.36 -23.78 7.12
C THR A 7 -36.92 -22.59 8.00
N SER A 8 -37.27 -22.66 9.28
CA SER A 8 -36.80 -21.73 10.32
C SER A 8 -35.27 -21.65 10.32
N PRO A 9 -34.67 -20.46 10.49
CA PRO A 9 -33.22 -20.37 10.63
C PRO A 9 -32.78 -21.11 11.89
N ALA A 10 -31.74 -21.92 11.74
CA ALA A 10 -31.07 -22.57 12.86
C ALA A 10 -30.57 -21.50 13.84
N ALA A 11 -30.80 -21.73 15.14
CA ALA A 11 -30.27 -20.89 16.20
C ALA A 11 -28.75 -20.79 16.06
N ALA A 12 -28.22 -19.55 16.04
CA ALA A 12 -26.79 -19.31 16.01
C ALA A 12 -26.15 -19.93 17.27
N PRO A 13 -24.99 -20.60 17.15
CA PRO A 13 -24.23 -21.04 18.32
C PRO A 13 -23.81 -19.83 19.17
N PRO A 14 -23.58 -20.01 20.48
CA PRO A 14 -23.10 -18.95 21.35
C PRO A 14 -21.80 -18.37 20.79
N LEU A 15 -21.71 -17.03 20.77
CA LEU A 15 -20.47 -16.34 20.44
C LEU A 15 -19.45 -16.68 21.52
N GLU A 16 -18.46 -17.50 21.18
CA GLU A 16 -17.25 -17.63 21.98
C GLU A 16 -16.57 -16.25 22.03
N GLU A 17 -16.28 -15.78 23.24
CA GLU A 17 -15.55 -14.52 23.43
C GLU A 17 -14.18 -14.63 22.76
N PRO A 18 -13.72 -13.61 22.02
CA PRO A 18 -12.40 -13.65 21.42
C PRO A 18 -11.38 -13.71 22.55
N ALA A 19 -10.58 -14.79 22.54
CA ALA A 19 -9.38 -14.89 23.36
C ALA A 19 -8.59 -13.59 23.24
N SER A 20 -8.24 -13.01 24.38
CA SER A 20 -7.32 -11.89 24.47
C SER A 20 -6.05 -12.23 23.70
N ASN A 21 -5.90 -11.67 22.50
CA ASN A 21 -4.61 -11.64 21.81
C ASN A 21 -3.71 -10.74 22.65
N SER A 22 -3.02 -11.33 23.62
CA SER A 22 -1.73 -10.84 24.06
C SER A 22 -0.87 -10.64 22.80
N ASP A 23 -0.28 -9.46 22.69
CA ASP A 23 0.65 -9.06 21.63
C ASP A 23 1.52 -10.24 21.17
N PRO A 24 1.69 -10.45 19.85
CA PRO A 24 2.70 -11.39 19.40
C PRO A 24 4.03 -10.89 19.93
N ALA A 25 4.64 -11.66 20.84
CA ALA A 25 6.05 -11.50 21.17
C ALA A 25 6.80 -11.42 19.85
N MET A 26 7.55 -10.33 19.66
CA MET A 26 8.50 -10.21 18.56
C MET A 26 9.39 -11.45 18.63
N GLU A 27 9.20 -12.40 17.71
CA GLU A 27 10.18 -13.43 17.49
C GLU A 27 11.42 -12.71 16.94
N ASP A 28 12.48 -12.72 17.75
CA ASP A 28 13.77 -12.13 17.45
C ASP A 28 14.26 -12.58 16.08
N ILE A 29 14.39 -11.62 15.16
CA ILE A 29 15.05 -11.85 13.88
C ILE A 29 16.55 -11.96 14.17
N PRO A 30 17.22 -13.10 13.87
CA PRO A 30 18.65 -13.22 14.12
C PRO A 30 19.42 -12.30 13.18
N LEU A 31 20.08 -11.27 13.73
CA LEU A 31 21.00 -10.43 12.98
C LEU A 31 22.39 -11.07 13.02
N GLU A 32 22.76 -11.71 11.90
CA GLU A 32 24.08 -12.29 11.69
C GLU A 32 25.21 -11.25 11.84
N ASP A 33 26.36 -11.72 12.32
CA ASP A 33 27.61 -10.99 12.46
C ASP A 33 28.15 -10.59 11.07
N GLY A 34 28.23 -9.29 10.82
CA GLY A 34 28.83 -8.71 9.62
C GLY A 34 29.88 -7.67 10.01
N ASP A 35 31.12 -7.95 9.63
CA ASP A 35 32.33 -7.19 9.90
C ASP A 35 32.40 -5.86 9.10
N SER A 36 33.25 -4.94 9.57
CA SER A 36 33.89 -3.81 8.86
C SER A 36 33.09 -2.84 7.97
N ASN A 37 31.78 -2.98 7.75
CA ASN A 37 31.06 -2.27 6.68
C ASN A 37 29.79 -1.56 7.20
N GLY A 38 29.89 -0.25 7.47
CA GLY A 38 28.79 0.73 7.45
C GLY A 38 27.45 0.36 8.13
N ARG A 39 27.47 -0.20 9.35
CA ARG A 39 26.25 -0.58 10.08
C ARG A 39 25.77 0.56 10.96
N LEU A 40 24.53 1.03 10.73
CA LEU A 40 23.83 1.95 11.63
C LEU A 40 23.61 1.19 12.95
N VAL A 41 24.33 1.59 14.00
CA VAL A 41 24.16 1.00 15.32
C VAL A 41 22.92 1.66 15.93
N VAL A 42 21.81 0.92 15.99
CA VAL A 42 20.71 1.27 16.87
C VAL A 42 21.20 0.97 18.28
N VAL A 43 21.62 2.01 18.98
CA VAL A 43 22.00 1.91 20.40
C VAL A 43 20.73 1.62 21.20
N PRO A 44 20.65 0.52 21.96
CA PRO A 44 19.53 0.26 22.86
C PRO A 44 19.47 1.39 23.89
N HIS A 45 18.34 2.07 23.98
CA HIS A 45 18.18 3.27 24.81
C HIS A 45 18.00 2.97 26.33
N ASP A 46 18.21 1.71 26.75
CA ASP A 46 17.83 1.21 28.08
C ASP A 46 18.99 0.61 28.91
N GLU A 47 20.24 1.03 28.68
CA GLU A 47 21.27 0.87 29.72
C GLU A 47 21.07 1.96 30.81
N VAL A 48 20.35 1.61 31.87
CA VAL A 48 20.10 2.51 33.01
C VAL A 48 21.39 2.70 33.80
N LEU A 49 22.13 3.78 33.49
CA LEU A 49 23.25 4.27 34.30
C LEU A 49 22.75 4.65 35.70
N ARG A 50 23.25 3.94 36.72
CA ARG A 50 23.00 4.28 38.13
C ARG A 50 24.01 5.32 38.62
N LEU A 51 23.52 6.51 38.95
CA LEU A 51 24.30 7.61 39.51
C LEU A 51 23.95 7.76 41.00
N ASP A 52 24.97 7.83 41.87
CA ASP A 52 24.79 8.20 43.27
C ASP A 52 24.78 9.73 43.38
N LEU A 53 23.67 10.28 43.91
CA LEU A 53 23.43 11.74 44.01
C LEU A 53 23.38 12.22 45.47
N SER A 54 23.84 11.39 46.42
CA SER A 54 23.73 11.64 47.87
C SER A 54 24.50 12.88 48.36
N GLU A 55 25.51 13.33 47.61
CA GLU A 55 26.39 14.46 47.97
C GLU A 55 26.06 15.76 47.22
N LEU A 56 24.92 15.82 46.51
CA LEU A 56 24.57 16.97 45.67
C LEU A 56 23.91 18.10 46.51
N PRO A 57 24.44 19.33 46.47
CA PRO A 57 23.80 20.47 47.11
C PRO A 57 22.42 20.77 46.53
N ASP A 58 21.47 21.19 47.36
CA ASP A 58 20.07 21.44 46.95
C ASP A 58 19.95 22.38 45.72
N ALA A 59 20.77 23.43 45.66
CA ALA A 59 20.78 24.37 44.54
C ALA A 59 21.25 23.74 43.21
N GLU A 60 22.20 22.80 43.27
CA GLU A 60 22.67 22.06 42.09
C GLU A 60 21.63 21.01 41.68
N ALA A 61 20.97 20.36 42.64
CA ALA A 61 19.87 19.43 42.39
C ALA A 61 18.70 20.11 41.66
N GLU A 62 18.27 21.28 42.12
CA GLU A 62 17.23 22.07 41.46
C GLU A 62 17.62 22.48 40.04
N ALA A 63 18.86 22.90 39.83
CA ALA A 63 19.37 23.25 38.50
C ALA A 63 19.39 22.05 37.54
N ILE A 64 19.79 20.86 38.03
CA ILE A 64 19.77 19.63 37.23
C ILE A 64 18.33 19.23 36.88
N LEU A 65 17.40 19.30 37.84
CA LEU A 65 15.99 18.98 37.61
C LEU A 65 15.36 19.90 36.57
N ASP A 66 15.70 21.19 36.57
CA ASP A 66 15.25 22.15 35.55
C ASP A 66 15.76 21.78 34.15
N VAL A 67 17.04 21.42 34.03
CA VAL A 67 17.62 20.95 32.76
C VAL A 67 16.96 19.66 32.27
N LEU A 68 16.76 18.67 33.15
CA LEU A 68 16.11 17.42 32.81
C LEU A 68 14.64 17.63 32.43
N GLY A 69 13.93 18.51 33.14
CA GLY A 69 12.56 18.88 32.82
C GLY A 69 12.47 19.48 31.42
N LYS A 70 13.34 20.44 31.10
CA LYS A 70 13.42 21.04 29.76
C LYS A 70 13.79 20.03 28.67
N ASP A 71 14.77 19.17 28.92
CA ASP A 71 15.18 18.12 27.97
C ASP A 71 14.04 17.13 27.71
N SER A 72 13.29 16.73 28.74
CA SER A 72 12.16 15.83 28.59
C SER A 72 11.05 16.42 27.70
N VAL A 73 10.75 17.71 27.86
CA VAL A 73 9.77 18.42 27.03
C VAL A 73 10.27 18.54 25.60
N PHE A 74 11.53 18.93 25.42
CA PHE A 74 12.15 19.03 24.10
C PHE A 74 12.15 17.70 23.35
N ARG A 75 12.51 16.60 24.04
CA ARG A 75 12.46 15.25 23.46
C ARG A 75 11.06 14.81 23.07
N ALA A 76 10.04 15.18 23.87
CA ALA A 76 8.66 14.87 23.55
C ALA A 76 8.18 15.63 22.30
N GLU A 77 8.54 16.90 22.16
CA GLU A 77 8.23 17.71 20.98
C GLU A 77 8.93 17.16 19.73
N GLU A 78 10.22 16.85 19.84
CA GLU A 78 11.00 16.30 18.73
C GLU A 78 10.49 14.92 18.31
N LYS A 79 10.13 14.06 19.29
CA LYS A 79 9.47 12.79 19.00
C LYS A 79 8.16 13.00 18.25
N GLY A 80 7.32 13.94 18.68
CA GLY A 80 6.07 14.26 17.97
C GLY A 80 6.31 14.75 16.53
N ARG A 81 7.38 15.51 16.30
CA ARG A 81 7.79 15.94 14.96
C ARG A 81 8.23 14.76 14.09
N ILE A 82 9.02 13.83 14.65
CA ILE A 82 9.47 12.61 13.97
C ILE A 82 8.29 11.71 13.66
N ASP A 83 7.42 11.42 14.63
CA ASP A 83 6.23 10.58 14.47
C ASP A 83 5.33 11.10 13.33
N LYS A 84 5.20 12.42 13.21
CA LYS A 84 4.45 13.04 12.10
C LYS A 84 5.09 12.74 10.74
N ILE A 85 6.41 12.87 10.63
CA ILE A 85 7.13 12.60 9.39
C ILE A 85 7.04 11.10 9.04
N GLU A 86 7.20 10.22 10.02
CA GLU A 86 7.05 8.78 9.82
C GLU A 86 5.65 8.41 9.32
N ALA A 87 4.61 9.03 9.88
CA ALA A 87 3.24 8.85 9.42
C ALA A 87 3.04 9.31 7.97
N GLU A 88 3.59 10.48 7.60
CA GLU A 88 3.52 10.99 6.21
C GLU A 88 4.23 10.04 5.22
N VAL A 89 5.43 9.56 5.58
CA VAL A 89 6.20 8.59 4.77
C VAL A 89 5.46 7.26 4.64
N HIS A 90 4.85 6.78 5.72
CA HIS A 90 4.06 5.55 5.72
C HIS A 90 2.87 5.67 4.77
N GLU A 91 2.12 6.77 4.85
CA GLU A 91 0.97 7.02 4.00
C GLU A 91 1.35 7.10 2.51
N GLU A 92 2.45 7.78 2.17
CA GLU A 92 2.95 7.81 0.80
C GLU A 92 3.39 6.42 0.32
N SER A 93 4.04 5.65 1.17
CA SER A 93 4.45 4.26 0.87
C SER A 93 3.23 3.36 0.59
N GLU A 94 2.13 3.53 1.32
CA GLU A 94 0.88 2.81 1.06
C GLU A 94 0.22 3.25 -0.25
N ARG A 95 0.18 4.57 -0.51
CA ARG A 95 -0.33 5.11 -1.78
C ARG A 95 0.43 4.52 -2.96
N GLN A 96 1.77 4.51 -2.91
CA GLN A 96 2.59 3.97 -3.99
C GLN A 96 2.39 2.46 -4.18
N ARG A 97 2.33 1.68 -3.09
CA ARG A 97 2.02 0.24 -3.13
C ARG A 97 0.67 -0.03 -3.80
N SER A 98 -0.34 0.78 -3.51
CA SER A 98 -1.67 0.66 -4.12
C SER A 98 -1.65 0.93 -5.62
N LEU A 99 -0.94 1.98 -6.07
CA LEU A 99 -0.79 2.33 -7.49
C LEU A 99 -0.04 1.24 -8.25
N GLU A 100 1.04 0.72 -7.69
CA GLU A 100 1.77 -0.40 -8.28
C GLU A 100 0.90 -1.63 -8.44
N GLN A 101 0.07 -1.95 -7.44
CA GLN A 101 -0.86 -3.06 -7.52
C GLN A 101 -1.90 -2.84 -8.63
N GLN A 102 -2.50 -1.66 -8.70
CA GLN A 102 -3.42 -1.30 -9.79
C GLN A 102 -2.75 -1.41 -11.17
N HIS A 103 -1.49 -0.95 -11.30
CA HIS A 103 -0.72 -1.10 -12.54
C HIS A 103 -0.43 -2.57 -12.88
N ARG A 104 -0.12 -3.41 -11.88
CA ARG A 104 0.06 -4.86 -12.08
C ARG A 104 -1.23 -5.50 -12.57
N ASP A 105 -2.37 -5.14 -12.00
CA ASP A 105 -3.67 -5.69 -12.36
C ASP A 105 -4.10 -5.24 -13.77
N ALA A 106 -3.88 -3.96 -14.11
CA ALA A 106 -4.09 -3.42 -15.46
C ALA A 106 -3.21 -4.09 -16.54
N ARG A 107 -2.09 -4.73 -16.15
CA ARG A 107 -1.24 -5.52 -17.05
C ARG A 107 -1.68 -6.98 -17.17
N ARG A 108 -2.43 -7.51 -16.19
CA ARG A 108 -2.83 -8.93 -16.12
C ARG A 108 -4.16 -9.23 -16.80
N ALA A 109 -5.04 -8.24 -16.96
CA ALA A 109 -6.36 -8.44 -17.55
C ALA A 109 -6.69 -7.42 -18.64
N CYS A 110 -7.64 -7.78 -19.51
CA CYS A 110 -8.14 -6.90 -20.55
C CYS A 110 -8.92 -5.72 -19.93
N ALA A 111 -8.52 -4.49 -20.23
CA ALA A 111 -9.16 -3.26 -19.77
C ALA A 111 -10.62 -3.05 -20.25
N ARG A 112 -11.16 -3.95 -21.08
CA ARG A 112 -12.52 -3.86 -21.62
C ARG A 112 -13.43 -4.97 -21.13
N CYS A 113 -12.95 -6.21 -21.07
CA CYS A 113 -13.77 -7.35 -20.62
C CYS A 113 -13.35 -7.94 -19.27
N GLY A 114 -12.28 -7.44 -18.64
CA GLY A 114 -11.76 -7.92 -17.35
C GLY A 114 -11.13 -9.31 -17.40
N GLN A 115 -11.15 -10.01 -18.54
CA GLN A 115 -10.62 -11.36 -18.64
C GLN A 115 -9.09 -11.36 -18.54
N PRO A 116 -8.49 -12.27 -17.75
CA PRO A 116 -7.05 -12.36 -17.58
C PRO A 116 -6.39 -12.77 -18.90
N PHE A 117 -5.22 -12.20 -19.18
CA PHE A 117 -4.40 -12.61 -20.31
C PHE A 117 -3.83 -14.00 -20.06
N ARG A 118 -3.81 -14.83 -21.12
CA ARG A 118 -3.27 -16.19 -21.10
C ARG A 118 -2.41 -16.38 -22.33
N ILE A 119 -1.25 -17.01 -22.17
CA ILE A 119 -0.22 -17.15 -23.20
C ILE A 119 -0.79 -17.79 -24.50
N LEU A 120 -1.66 -18.79 -24.34
CA LEU A 120 -2.17 -19.59 -25.46
C LEU A 120 -3.44 -19.01 -26.10
N PHE A 121 -4.42 -18.57 -25.32
CA PHE A 121 -5.77 -18.27 -25.83
C PHE A 121 -6.24 -16.83 -25.65
N ASN A 122 -5.54 -16.03 -24.84
CA ASN A 122 -5.92 -14.64 -24.57
C ASN A 122 -4.68 -13.75 -24.56
N LYS A 123 -4.05 -13.60 -25.73
CA LYS A 123 -2.86 -12.76 -25.89
C LYS A 123 -3.19 -11.29 -25.65
N ARG A 124 -2.27 -10.60 -24.98
CA ARG A 124 -2.32 -9.16 -24.72
C ARG A 124 -1.97 -8.37 -25.97
N LEU A 125 -2.82 -7.41 -26.34
CA LEU A 125 -2.58 -6.38 -27.35
C LEU A 125 -2.59 -5.01 -26.66
N VAL A 126 -1.89 -4.03 -27.23
CA VAL A 126 -1.87 -2.64 -26.73
C VAL A 126 -2.60 -1.74 -27.71
N CYS A 127 -3.54 -0.94 -27.23
CA CYS A 127 -4.24 0.04 -28.05
C CYS A 127 -3.31 1.19 -28.45
N GLY A 128 -3.16 1.46 -29.75
CA GLY A 128 -2.29 2.54 -30.28
C GLY A 128 -2.77 3.97 -30.02
N LEU A 129 -3.95 4.16 -29.40
CA LEU A 129 -4.48 5.48 -29.02
C LEU A 129 -4.42 5.71 -27.50
N CYS A 130 -5.14 4.89 -26.71
CA CYS A 130 -5.20 5.06 -25.24
C CYS A 130 -4.25 4.17 -24.43
N SER A 131 -3.30 3.47 -25.07
CA SER A 131 -2.32 2.55 -24.44
C SER A 131 -2.88 1.40 -23.58
N ALA A 132 -4.20 1.23 -23.52
CA ALA A 132 -4.85 0.17 -22.75
C ALA A 132 -4.48 -1.24 -23.26
N ASN A 133 -4.27 -2.17 -22.32
CA ASN A 133 -4.09 -3.58 -22.61
C ASN A 133 -5.44 -4.24 -22.91
N VAL A 134 -5.58 -4.85 -24.08
CA VAL A 134 -6.83 -5.47 -24.53
C VAL A 134 -6.62 -6.87 -25.10
N CYS A 135 -7.64 -7.72 -24.99
CA CYS A 135 -7.65 -9.01 -25.66
C CYS A 135 -8.01 -8.85 -27.14
N ARG A 136 -7.76 -9.88 -27.94
CA ARG A 136 -8.09 -9.90 -29.37
C ARG A 136 -9.59 -9.72 -29.67
N ARG A 137 -10.48 -10.11 -28.74
CA ARG A 137 -11.94 -9.88 -28.87
C ARG A 137 -12.34 -8.42 -28.62
N CYS A 138 -11.55 -7.68 -27.85
CA CYS A 138 -11.79 -6.27 -27.53
C CYS A 138 -10.93 -5.31 -28.35
N ALA A 139 -10.26 -5.80 -29.38
CA ALA A 139 -9.37 -5.04 -30.25
C ALA A 139 -9.81 -5.19 -31.71
N ALA A 140 -9.61 -4.12 -32.49
CA ALA A 140 -9.77 -4.09 -33.93
C ALA A 140 -8.48 -3.56 -34.57
N PHE A 141 -8.09 -4.12 -35.71
CA PHE A 141 -6.90 -3.67 -36.43
C PHE A 141 -7.26 -2.54 -37.39
N GLN A 142 -6.60 -1.39 -37.25
CA GLN A 142 -6.79 -0.23 -38.11
C GLN A 142 -5.74 -0.23 -39.22
N THR A 143 -6.12 -0.68 -40.41
CA THR A 143 -5.20 -0.84 -41.55
C THR A 143 -4.48 0.46 -41.92
N GLY A 144 -5.19 1.59 -41.97
CA GLY A 144 -4.60 2.87 -42.40
C GLY A 144 -3.51 3.42 -41.47
N ARG A 145 -3.41 2.92 -40.23
CA ARG A 145 -2.37 3.31 -39.26
C ARG A 145 -1.48 2.13 -38.84
N ASN A 146 -1.76 0.91 -39.33
CA ASN A 146 -1.10 -0.33 -38.93
C ASN A 146 -1.00 -0.51 -37.40
N VAL A 147 -2.10 -0.24 -36.68
CA VAL A 147 -2.17 -0.35 -35.22
C VAL A 147 -3.40 -1.11 -34.75
N TRP A 148 -3.29 -1.76 -33.61
CA TRP A 148 -4.45 -2.30 -32.87
C TRP A 148 -5.11 -1.19 -32.07
N LEU A 149 -6.43 -1.08 -32.15
CA LEU A 149 -7.25 -0.16 -31.38
C LEU A 149 -8.20 -0.95 -30.48
N CYS A 150 -8.42 -0.49 -29.25
CA CYS A 150 -9.50 -1.06 -28.45
C CYS A 150 -10.86 -0.74 -29.09
N SER A 151 -11.89 -1.53 -28.77
CA SER A 151 -13.24 -1.38 -29.31
C SER A 151 -13.82 0.03 -29.18
N VAL A 152 -13.49 0.74 -28.11
CA VAL A 152 -13.91 2.13 -27.87
C VAL A 152 -13.21 3.09 -28.83
N CYS A 153 -11.87 3.12 -28.82
CA CYS A 153 -11.11 4.01 -29.70
C CYS A 153 -11.30 3.73 -31.18
N HIS A 154 -11.55 2.47 -31.56
CA HIS A 154 -11.90 2.10 -32.93
C HIS A 154 -13.24 2.73 -33.34
N ARG A 155 -14.25 2.68 -32.45
CA ARG A 155 -15.56 3.29 -32.70
C ARG A 155 -15.45 4.81 -32.81
N GLU A 156 -14.74 5.46 -31.89
CA GLU A 156 -14.50 6.90 -31.90
C GLU A 156 -13.80 7.35 -33.19
N SER A 157 -12.74 6.65 -33.60
CA SER A 157 -12.00 6.96 -34.83
C SER A 157 -12.88 6.83 -36.08
N ARG A 158 -13.77 5.84 -36.10
CA ARG A 158 -14.68 5.61 -37.22
C ARG A 158 -15.74 6.72 -37.31
N MET A 159 -16.35 7.08 -36.19
CA MET A 159 -17.35 8.16 -36.11
C MET A 159 -16.73 9.52 -36.50
N ALA A 160 -15.52 9.82 -36.03
CA ALA A 160 -14.81 11.04 -36.41
C ALA A 160 -14.52 11.10 -37.92
N GLY A 161 -14.15 9.97 -38.52
CA GLY A 161 -13.93 9.88 -39.97
C GLY A 161 -15.21 9.99 -40.80
N GLU A 162 -16.35 9.52 -40.29
CA GLU A 162 -17.67 9.68 -40.93
C GLU A 162 -18.13 11.14 -40.87
N ALA A 163 -17.99 11.80 -39.72
CA ALA A 163 -18.34 13.20 -39.55
C ALA A 163 -17.53 14.11 -40.48
N LEU A 164 -16.22 13.85 -40.64
CA LEU A 164 -15.38 14.63 -41.56
C LEU A 164 -15.80 14.47 -43.03
N ARG A 165 -16.25 13.27 -43.42
CA ARG A 165 -16.75 13.00 -44.78
C ARG A 165 -18.13 13.60 -45.05
N ALA A 166 -18.96 13.75 -44.02
CA ALA A 166 -20.27 14.39 -44.14
C ALA A 166 -20.16 15.93 -44.20
N ALA A 167 -19.02 16.49 -43.77
CA ALA A 167 -18.75 17.93 -43.73
C ALA A 167 -17.99 18.46 -44.94
N GLY A 168 -17.58 17.60 -45.89
CA GLY A 168 -16.89 17.98 -47.13
C GLY A 168 -17.63 17.48 -48.35
#